data_AF-A0AAV5EX62-F1
#
_entry.id   AF-A0AAV5EX62-F1
#
_cell.length_a   1.000
_cell.length_b   1.000
_cell.length_c   1.000
_cell.angle_alpha   90.00
_cell.angle_beta   90.00
_cell.angle_gamma   90.00
#
_symmetry.space_group_name_H-M   'P 1'
#
loop_
_entity.id
_entity.type
_entity.pdbx_description
1 polymer ?
#
loop_
_entity_poly.entity_id
_entity_poly.type
_entity_poly.pdbx_seq_one_letter_code
_entity_poly.pdbx_strand_id
1 'polypeptide(L)'
;MSSPSPSPLAAWWWLAAFVAALAAAAAATELSTSSRWIVDEGGKRVKLACVNWPSHMEPMVPEGLSKRPVGGIAGDVAAMGFNCVRLTYPTFLVTDAANANLTVAQSFQRLNLTEALDGIRANNPGIVDLKLIDAYKTVVSSLGEHKVMVILDNHVSKPGWCCGPADGNGFFGDAFFDPDVWVDGLTKMATTFAGAPNVVGMSLRNELRGARQNANDWYK
;
A
#
# COMPACT_ATOMS: atom_id res chain seq x y z
N MET A 1 -55.02 -6.39 -33.51
CA MET A 1 -54.41 -6.41 -32.17
C MET A 1 -52.91 -6.28 -32.36
N SER A 2 -52.38 -5.09 -32.16
CA SER A 2 -50.96 -4.78 -32.31
C SER A 2 -50.55 -3.93 -31.12
N SER A 3 -49.73 -4.52 -30.25
CA SER A 3 -49.21 -3.88 -29.04
C SER A 3 -48.38 -2.65 -29.43
N PRO A 4 -48.52 -1.51 -28.76
CA PRO A 4 -47.69 -0.35 -29.05
C PRO A 4 -46.26 -0.62 -28.58
N SER A 5 -45.30 -0.40 -29.48
CA SER A 5 -43.88 -0.40 -29.18
C SER A 5 -43.54 0.75 -28.22
N PRO A 6 -42.67 0.53 -27.21
CA PRO A 6 -42.31 1.56 -26.26
C PRO A 6 -41.57 2.70 -26.96
N SER A 7 -41.87 3.94 -26.53
CA SER A 7 -41.30 5.14 -27.12
C SER A 7 -39.78 5.19 -26.91
N PRO A 8 -39.01 5.69 -27.89
CA PRO A 8 -37.55 5.77 -27.81
C PRO A 8 -37.10 6.63 -26.62
N LEU A 9 -37.92 7.56 -26.14
CA LEU A 9 -37.59 8.42 -24.99
C LEU A 9 -37.46 7.65 -23.68
N ALA A 10 -38.21 6.54 -23.48
CA ALA A 10 -38.10 5.75 -22.26
C ALA A 10 -36.75 5.01 -22.16
N ALA A 11 -36.18 4.57 -23.29
CA ALA A 11 -34.90 3.86 -23.33
C ALA A 11 -33.71 4.73 -22.90
N TRP A 12 -33.77 6.04 -23.13
CA TRP A 12 -32.68 6.97 -22.81
C TRP A 12 -32.62 7.29 -21.31
N TRP A 13 -33.76 7.28 -20.63
CA TRP A 13 -33.83 7.51 -19.18
C TRP A 13 -33.30 6.30 -18.41
N TRP A 14 -33.55 5.09 -18.91
CA TRP A 14 -32.99 3.87 -18.34
C TRP A 14 -31.48 3.79 -18.58
N LEU A 15 -30.98 4.17 -19.77
CA LEU A 15 -29.55 4.21 -20.05
C LEU A 15 -28.82 5.26 -19.20
N ALA A 16 -29.40 6.45 -19.02
CA ALA A 16 -28.82 7.51 -18.18
C ALA A 16 -28.79 7.13 -16.69
N ALA A 17 -29.83 6.46 -16.18
CA ALA A 17 -29.85 5.94 -14.81
C ALA A 17 -28.85 4.78 -14.62
N PHE A 18 -28.66 3.92 -15.64
CA PHE A 18 -27.68 2.83 -15.60
C PHE A 18 -26.24 3.34 -15.67
N VAL A 19 -25.98 4.39 -16.47
CA VAL A 19 -24.68 5.08 -16.55
C VAL A 19 -24.39 5.88 -15.29
N ALA A 20 -25.38 6.52 -14.68
CA ALA A 20 -25.22 7.18 -13.37
C ALA A 20 -24.97 6.19 -12.22
N ALA A 21 -25.56 5.00 -12.27
CA ALA A 21 -25.31 3.92 -11.30
C ALA A 21 -23.90 3.30 -11.45
N LEU A 22 -23.33 3.31 -12.66
CA LEU A 22 -21.93 2.93 -12.92
C LEU A 22 -20.92 4.05 -12.58
N ALA A 23 -21.38 5.30 -12.55
CA ALA A 23 -20.57 6.48 -12.20
C ALA A 23 -20.53 6.79 -10.70
N ALA A 24 -21.11 5.93 -9.85
CA ALA A 24 -20.62 5.76 -8.48
C ALA A 24 -19.26 5.05 -8.53
N ALA A 25 -18.29 5.64 -9.24
CA ALA A 25 -16.89 5.41 -8.97
C ALA A 25 -16.76 5.56 -7.46
N ALA A 26 -16.30 4.51 -6.78
CA ALA A 26 -16.10 4.51 -5.35
C ALA A 26 -15.46 5.84 -4.98
N ALA A 27 -16.24 6.73 -4.36
CA ALA A 27 -15.73 8.02 -3.93
C ALA A 27 -14.48 7.71 -3.13
N ALA A 28 -13.36 8.33 -3.49
CA ALA A 28 -12.14 8.18 -2.73
C ALA A 28 -12.50 8.42 -1.28
N THR A 29 -12.06 7.56 -0.36
CA THR A 29 -12.35 7.80 1.05
C THR A 29 -11.44 8.94 1.48
N GLU A 30 -11.85 10.18 1.21
CA GLU A 30 -11.11 11.36 1.64
C GLU A 30 -11.27 11.49 3.15
N LEU A 31 -10.17 11.29 3.85
CA LEU A 31 -10.07 11.51 5.29
C LEU A 31 -9.47 12.90 5.53
N SER A 32 -10.02 13.59 6.52
CA SER A 32 -9.46 14.85 7.01
C SER A 32 -9.39 14.84 8.54
N THR A 33 -8.76 15.86 9.11
CA THR A 33 -8.69 16.03 10.56
C THR A 33 -9.59 17.17 11.03
N SER A 34 -10.39 16.92 12.05
CA SER A 34 -11.13 17.95 12.80
C SER A 34 -10.70 17.91 14.26
N SER A 35 -9.91 18.90 14.67
CA SER A 35 -9.20 18.89 15.95
C SER A 35 -8.39 17.59 16.11
N ARG A 36 -8.73 16.73 17.08
CA ARG A 36 -8.06 15.46 17.35
C ARG A 36 -8.65 14.26 16.62
N TRP A 37 -9.70 14.45 15.81
CA TRP A 37 -10.43 13.36 15.16
C TRP A 37 -10.06 13.25 13.70
N ILE A 38 -9.99 12.01 13.21
CA ILE A 38 -10.06 11.72 11.78
C ILE A 38 -11.54 11.63 11.42
N VAL A 39 -11.94 12.31 10.36
CA VAL A 39 -13.32 12.36 9.87
C VAL A 39 -13.39 12.06 8.38
N ASP A 40 -14.50 11.50 7.94
CA ASP A 40 -14.83 11.36 6.52
C ASP A 40 -15.34 12.68 5.91
N GLU A 41 -15.64 12.67 4.61
CA GLU A 41 -16.22 13.81 3.87
C GLU A 41 -17.51 14.35 4.48
N GLY A 42 -18.29 13.49 5.17
CA GLY A 42 -19.51 13.88 5.88
C GLY A 42 -19.26 14.47 7.27
N GLY A 43 -18.00 14.62 7.68
CA GLY A 43 -17.61 15.07 9.02
C GLY A 43 -17.82 14.02 10.11
N LYS A 44 -18.13 12.77 9.75
CA LYS A 44 -18.33 11.69 10.72
C LYS A 44 -16.98 11.13 11.14
N ARG A 45 -16.81 10.92 12.44
CA ARG A 45 -15.58 10.36 13.01
C ARG A 45 -15.30 8.96 12.46
N VAL A 46 -14.09 8.79 11.93
CA VAL A 46 -13.51 7.51 11.51
C VAL A 46 -12.51 7.07 12.58
N LYS A 47 -12.65 5.82 13.05
CA LYS A 47 -11.66 5.18 13.92
C LYS A 47 -10.90 4.15 13.10
N LEU A 48 -9.59 4.33 13.00
CA LEU A 48 -8.68 3.40 12.34
C LEU A 48 -8.40 2.24 13.29
N ALA A 49 -8.91 1.06 12.93
CA ALA A 49 -8.60 -0.20 13.58
C ALA A 49 -7.72 -0.99 12.60
N CYS A 50 -6.41 -0.79 12.70
CA CYS A 50 -5.47 -1.33 11.73
C CYS A 50 -4.68 -2.53 12.25
N VAL A 51 -4.24 -3.38 11.32
CA VAL A 51 -3.11 -4.29 11.51
C VAL A 51 -1.88 -3.75 10.79
N ASN A 52 -0.68 -4.24 11.14
CA ASN A 52 0.53 -4.00 10.37
C ASN A 52 0.77 -5.19 9.44
N TRP A 53 1.12 -4.94 8.18
CA TRP A 53 1.54 -5.98 7.25
C TRP A 53 2.95 -5.66 6.73
N PRO A 54 3.97 -6.42 7.17
CA PRO A 54 5.34 -6.22 6.73
C PRO A 54 5.54 -6.52 5.25
N SER A 55 6.25 -5.63 4.54
CA SER A 55 6.67 -5.73 3.14
C SER A 55 7.98 -4.97 2.88
N HIS A 56 8.68 -4.55 3.94
CA HIS A 56 9.95 -3.81 3.89
C HIS A 56 11.19 -4.70 4.05
N MET A 57 11.01 -6.00 4.23
CA MET A 57 12.09 -6.98 4.31
C MET A 57 12.84 -7.10 2.98
N GLU A 58 13.99 -7.77 2.97
CA GLU A 58 14.89 -7.90 1.82
C GLU A 58 14.20 -8.30 0.51
N PRO A 59 13.22 -9.24 0.48
CA PRO A 59 12.53 -9.59 -0.75
C PRO A 59 11.63 -8.46 -1.30
N MET A 60 11.25 -7.49 -0.45
CA MET A 60 10.35 -6.37 -0.72
C MET A 60 8.98 -6.79 -1.22
N VAL A 61 8.48 -7.91 -0.69
CA VAL A 61 7.15 -8.46 -0.97
C VAL A 61 6.44 -8.69 0.36
N PRO A 62 5.13 -8.44 0.47
CA PRO A 62 4.40 -8.64 1.71
C PRO A 62 4.52 -10.06 2.24
N GLU A 63 4.73 -10.17 3.55
CA GLU A 63 4.89 -11.45 4.24
C GLU A 63 3.65 -12.34 4.11
N GLY A 64 3.85 -13.65 4.14
CA GLY A 64 2.76 -14.63 4.12
C GLY A 64 2.17 -14.96 2.74
N LEU A 65 2.54 -14.25 1.67
CA LEU A 65 2.09 -14.58 0.30
C LEU A 65 2.60 -15.95 -0.21
N SER A 66 3.61 -16.52 0.43
CA SER A 66 4.04 -17.90 0.17
C SER A 66 3.11 -18.96 0.77
N LYS A 67 2.22 -18.56 1.68
CA LYS A 67 1.34 -19.47 2.43
C LYS A 67 -0.13 -19.30 2.08
N ARG A 68 -0.56 -18.12 1.61
CA ARG A 68 -1.97 -17.84 1.28
C ARG A 68 -2.14 -16.87 0.12
N PRO A 69 -3.26 -16.97 -0.63
CA PRO A 69 -3.63 -15.96 -1.63
C PRO A 69 -3.80 -14.58 -0.99
N VAL A 70 -3.36 -13.53 -1.68
CA VAL A 70 -3.42 -12.13 -1.22
C VAL A 70 -4.83 -11.70 -0.82
N GLY A 71 -5.83 -12.04 -1.64
CA GLY A 71 -7.24 -11.76 -1.34
C GLY A 71 -7.76 -12.54 -0.12
N GLY A 72 -7.22 -13.74 0.12
CA GLY A 72 -7.55 -14.50 1.33
C GLY A 72 -7.03 -13.82 2.59
N ILE A 73 -5.82 -13.25 2.56
CA ILE A 73 -5.28 -12.50 3.70
C ILE A 73 -6.06 -11.19 3.90
N ALA A 74 -6.34 -10.45 2.83
CA ALA A 74 -7.13 -9.21 2.88
C ALA A 74 -8.55 -9.45 3.40
N GLY A 75 -9.21 -10.54 2.95
CA GLY A 75 -10.52 -10.95 3.43
C GLY A 75 -10.53 -11.31 4.91
N ASP A 76 -9.51 -12.00 5.41
CA ASP A 76 -9.39 -12.32 6.84
C ASP A 76 -9.21 -11.07 7.70
N VAL A 77 -8.40 -10.10 7.26
CA VAL A 77 -8.24 -8.81 7.95
C VAL A 77 -9.60 -8.12 8.13
N ALA A 78 -10.39 -8.05 7.05
CA ALA A 78 -11.74 -7.49 7.09
C ALA A 78 -12.68 -8.31 7.99
N ALA A 79 -12.65 -9.64 7.91
CA ALA A 79 -13.49 -10.54 8.69
C ALA A 79 -13.21 -10.47 10.20
N MET A 80 -11.96 -10.17 10.60
CA MET A 80 -11.59 -9.92 11.98
C MET A 80 -12.07 -8.55 12.51
N GLY A 81 -12.64 -7.70 11.64
CA GLY A 81 -13.18 -6.39 12.01
C GLY A 81 -12.18 -5.24 11.92
N PHE A 82 -10.98 -5.47 11.36
CA PHE A 82 -10.05 -4.39 11.03
C PHE A 82 -10.50 -3.67 9.77
N ASN A 83 -10.32 -2.35 9.72
CA ASN A 83 -10.71 -1.52 8.58
C ASN A 83 -9.51 -0.89 7.86
N CYS A 84 -8.29 -1.15 8.32
CA CYS A 84 -7.08 -0.67 7.69
C CYS A 84 -5.89 -1.61 7.85
N VAL A 85 -4.92 -1.44 6.95
CA VAL A 85 -3.59 -2.02 7.05
C VAL A 85 -2.56 -0.90 7.00
N ARG A 86 -1.65 -0.88 7.96
CA ARG A 86 -0.36 -0.18 7.84
C ARG A 86 0.57 -1.07 7.04
N LEU A 87 0.74 -0.76 5.76
CA LEU A 87 1.52 -1.56 4.81
C LEU A 87 2.89 -0.93 4.66
N THR A 88 3.90 -1.64 5.13
CA THR A 88 5.27 -1.11 5.22
C THR A 88 6.01 -1.23 3.89
N TYR A 89 6.87 -0.28 3.54
CA TYR A 89 7.76 -0.39 2.39
C TYR A 89 9.15 0.20 2.71
N PRO A 90 10.22 -0.26 2.03
CA PRO A 90 11.52 0.37 2.12
C PRO A 90 11.67 1.48 1.07
N THR A 91 12.34 2.59 1.38
CA THR A 91 12.58 3.69 0.41
C THR A 91 13.20 3.18 -0.90
N PHE A 92 14.17 2.27 -0.81
CA PHE A 92 14.89 1.74 -1.97
C PHE A 92 14.03 0.87 -2.91
N LEU A 93 12.81 0.49 -2.52
CA LEU A 93 11.86 -0.14 -3.44
C LEU A 93 11.58 0.74 -4.67
N VAL A 94 11.57 2.06 -4.48
CA VAL A 94 11.22 3.04 -5.53
C VAL A 94 12.36 3.99 -5.90
N THR A 95 13.44 4.02 -5.13
CA THR A 95 14.57 4.93 -5.38
C THR A 95 15.83 4.23 -5.90
N ASP A 96 16.03 2.94 -5.62
CA ASP A 96 17.18 2.20 -6.15
C ASP A 96 16.87 1.64 -7.54
N ALA A 97 17.67 2.06 -8.53
CA ALA A 97 17.55 1.61 -9.91
C ALA A 97 17.72 0.09 -10.07
N ALA A 98 18.46 -0.57 -9.17
CA ALA A 98 18.61 -2.02 -9.18
C ALA A 98 17.30 -2.77 -8.90
N ASN A 99 16.33 -2.11 -8.24
CA ASN A 99 15.03 -2.68 -7.90
C ASN A 99 13.94 -2.35 -8.92
N ALA A 100 14.14 -1.33 -9.76
CA ALA A 100 13.11 -0.82 -10.67
C ALA A 100 12.57 -1.85 -11.68
N ASN A 101 13.40 -2.82 -12.08
CA ASN A 101 13.02 -3.91 -12.98
C ASN A 101 13.14 -5.30 -12.35
N LEU A 102 13.43 -5.36 -11.04
CA LEU A 102 13.56 -6.62 -10.33
C LEU A 102 12.17 -7.24 -10.16
N THR A 103 11.99 -8.49 -10.60
CA THR A 103 10.74 -9.22 -10.37
C THR A 103 10.73 -9.90 -9.00
N VAL A 104 9.54 -10.29 -8.54
CA VAL A 104 9.39 -11.11 -7.32
C VAL A 104 10.22 -12.38 -7.41
N ALA A 105 10.11 -13.13 -8.52
CA ALA A 105 10.91 -14.34 -8.73
C ALA A 105 12.42 -14.08 -8.62
N GLN A 106 12.92 -13.04 -9.29
CA GLN A 106 14.33 -12.70 -9.27
C GLN A 106 14.81 -12.24 -7.88
N SER A 107 13.99 -11.46 -7.15
CA SER A 107 14.29 -11.03 -5.78
C SER A 107 14.47 -12.24 -4.86
N PHE A 108 13.51 -13.18 -4.89
CA PHE A 108 13.58 -14.39 -4.07
C PHE A 108 14.73 -15.32 -4.48
N GLN A 109 15.00 -15.47 -5.77
CA GLN A 109 16.14 -16.26 -6.26
C GLN A 109 17.49 -15.71 -5.80
N ARG A 110 17.68 -14.38 -5.86
CA ARG A 110 18.92 -13.72 -5.36
C ARG A 110 19.16 -13.96 -3.88
N LEU A 111 18.09 -14.13 -3.11
CA LEU A 111 18.12 -14.40 -1.67
C LEU A 111 18.10 -15.90 -1.33
N ASN A 112 18.13 -16.78 -2.35
CA ASN A 112 18.04 -18.24 -2.19
C ASN A 112 16.77 -18.70 -1.44
N LEU A 113 15.65 -17.99 -1.63
CA LEU A 113 14.36 -18.25 -0.99
C LEU A 113 13.45 -19.15 -1.86
N THR A 114 13.99 -20.28 -2.34
CA THR A 114 13.29 -21.16 -3.30
C THR A 114 11.96 -21.70 -2.76
N GLU A 115 11.91 -22.19 -1.52
CA GLU A 115 10.68 -22.73 -0.93
C GLU A 115 9.58 -21.66 -0.84
N ALA A 116 9.95 -20.45 -0.40
CA ALA A 116 9.00 -19.34 -0.32
C ALA A 116 8.50 -18.91 -1.70
N LEU A 117 9.39 -18.90 -2.71
CA LEU A 117 9.02 -18.61 -4.10
C LEU A 117 8.05 -19.65 -4.67
N ASP A 118 8.27 -20.94 -4.40
CA ASP A 118 7.34 -22.00 -4.81
C ASP A 118 5.99 -21.86 -4.11
N GLY A 119 5.99 -21.47 -2.84
CA GLY A 119 4.77 -21.11 -2.12
C GLY A 119 4.02 -19.94 -2.76
N ILE A 120 4.74 -18.90 -3.22
CA ILE A 120 4.12 -17.75 -3.92
C ILE A 120 3.58 -18.21 -5.27
N ARG A 121 4.29 -19.05 -6.02
CA ARG A 121 3.78 -19.63 -7.28
C ARG A 121 2.47 -20.40 -7.07
N ALA A 122 2.38 -21.19 -6.00
CA ALA A 122 1.19 -21.98 -5.70
C ALA A 122 -0.01 -21.12 -5.28
N ASN A 123 0.23 -20.10 -4.43
CA ASN A 123 -0.85 -19.32 -3.82
C ASN A 123 -1.21 -18.04 -4.58
N ASN A 124 -0.24 -17.46 -5.29
CA ASN A 124 -0.31 -16.16 -5.95
C ASN A 124 0.45 -16.17 -7.30
N PRO A 125 0.11 -17.07 -8.24
CA PRO A 125 0.88 -17.24 -9.48
C PRO A 125 1.03 -15.94 -10.28
N GLY A 126 0.01 -15.08 -10.28
CA GLY A 126 0.03 -13.80 -10.99
C GLY A 126 0.97 -12.74 -10.41
N ILE A 127 1.56 -12.96 -9.24
CA ILE A 127 2.50 -12.00 -8.59
C ILE A 127 3.95 -12.31 -8.95
N VAL A 128 4.28 -13.55 -9.30
CA VAL A 128 5.65 -14.07 -9.39
C VAL A 128 6.53 -13.31 -10.40
N ASP A 129 5.95 -12.94 -11.53
CA ASP A 129 6.67 -12.27 -12.62
C ASP A 129 6.50 -10.74 -12.60
N LEU A 130 5.74 -10.21 -11.64
CA LEU A 130 5.59 -8.77 -11.47
C LEU A 130 6.89 -8.16 -10.95
N LYS A 131 7.13 -6.91 -11.35
CA LYS A 131 8.11 -6.05 -10.68
C LYS A 131 7.71 -5.85 -9.23
N LEU A 132 8.67 -5.66 -8.34
CA LEU A 132 8.40 -5.51 -6.91
C LEU A 132 7.35 -4.43 -6.59
N ILE A 133 7.42 -3.26 -7.25
CA ILE A 133 6.43 -2.19 -7.07
C ILE A 133 5.03 -2.59 -7.57
N ASP A 134 4.93 -3.40 -8.63
CA ASP A 134 3.65 -3.86 -9.17
C ASP A 134 3.04 -4.98 -8.32
N ALA A 135 3.87 -5.82 -7.69
CA ALA A 135 3.44 -6.75 -6.64
C ALA A 135 2.87 -5.98 -5.43
N TYR A 136 3.53 -4.91 -5.00
CA TYR A 136 3.03 -4.05 -3.92
C TYR A 136 1.68 -3.41 -4.29
N LYS A 137 1.52 -2.89 -5.52
CA LYS A 137 0.24 -2.37 -6.02
C LYS A 137 -0.85 -3.44 -6.02
N THR A 138 -0.53 -4.68 -6.38
CA THR A 138 -1.49 -5.80 -6.37
C THR A 138 -2.05 -6.03 -4.95
N VAL A 139 -1.20 -5.93 -3.93
CA VAL A 139 -1.64 -6.05 -2.53
C VAL A 139 -2.52 -4.87 -2.10
N VAL A 140 -2.15 -3.64 -2.47
CA VAL A 140 -2.97 -2.44 -2.20
C VAL A 140 -4.34 -2.54 -2.89
N SER A 141 -4.39 -3.01 -4.14
CA SER A 141 -5.65 -3.24 -4.88
C SER A 141 -6.52 -4.28 -4.18
N SER A 142 -5.93 -5.41 -3.79
CA SER A 142 -6.67 -6.48 -3.11
C SER A 142 -7.24 -6.03 -1.76
N LEU A 143 -6.51 -5.22 -0.99
CA LEU A 143 -7.04 -4.59 0.23
C LEU A 143 -8.25 -3.68 -0.09
N GLY A 144 -8.19 -2.91 -1.18
CA GLY A 144 -9.29 -2.05 -1.64
C GLY A 144 -10.54 -2.84 -2.05
N GLU A 145 -10.37 -3.93 -2.79
CA GLU A 145 -11.46 -4.86 -3.16
C GLU A 145 -12.18 -5.43 -1.92
N HIS A 146 -11.46 -5.58 -0.80
CA HIS A 146 -11.99 -6.03 0.48
C HIS A 146 -12.41 -4.88 1.41
N LYS A 147 -12.47 -3.65 0.89
CA LYS A 147 -12.86 -2.43 1.64
C LYS A 147 -11.97 -2.15 2.85
N VAL A 148 -10.69 -2.50 2.75
CA VAL A 148 -9.67 -2.24 3.75
C VAL A 148 -8.84 -1.04 3.31
N MET A 149 -8.81 0.00 4.14
CA MET A 149 -7.97 1.17 3.89
C MET A 149 -6.48 0.82 4.04
N VAL A 150 -5.62 1.60 3.41
CA VAL A 150 -4.17 1.42 3.46
C VAL A 150 -3.54 2.70 3.96
N ILE A 151 -2.66 2.55 4.95
CA ILE A 151 -1.69 3.56 5.35
C ILE A 151 -0.35 3.06 4.84
N LEU A 152 0.20 3.75 3.84
CA LEU A 152 1.55 3.48 3.36
C LEU A 152 2.54 3.83 4.46
N ASP A 153 3.53 3.00 4.72
CA ASP A 153 4.47 3.24 5.80
C ASP A 153 5.91 3.13 5.34
N ASN A 154 6.61 4.27 5.30
CA ASN A 154 8.04 4.27 5.02
C ASN A 154 8.79 3.71 6.24
N HIS A 155 9.14 2.43 6.19
CA HIS A 155 9.61 1.72 7.37
C HIS A 155 11.11 1.83 7.58
N VAL A 156 11.87 1.63 6.51
CA VAL A 156 13.32 1.72 6.45
C VAL A 156 13.73 2.23 5.09
N SER A 157 15.00 2.58 4.90
CA SER A 157 15.49 2.95 3.58
C SER A 157 16.02 1.73 2.85
N LYS A 158 17.03 1.08 3.43
CA LYS A 158 17.55 -0.19 2.94
C LYS A 158 16.64 -1.32 3.42
N PRO A 159 16.14 -2.20 2.53
CA PRO A 159 15.28 -3.32 2.89
C PRO A 159 15.94 -4.23 3.93
N GLY A 160 15.16 -4.72 4.89
CA GLY A 160 15.61 -5.67 5.91
C GLY A 160 15.05 -5.41 7.31
N TRP A 161 15.51 -6.21 8.27
CA TRP A 161 15.07 -6.13 9.66
C TRP A 161 15.59 -4.87 10.36
N CYS A 162 14.75 -4.29 11.20
CA CYS A 162 15.03 -3.14 12.07
C CYS A 162 14.60 -3.49 13.52
N CYS A 163 14.73 -2.68 14.56
CA CYS A 163 14.98 -1.24 14.59
C CYS A 163 16.06 -0.96 15.66
N GLY A 164 17.22 -1.61 15.51
CA GLY A 164 18.34 -1.47 16.42
C GLY A 164 19.02 -0.10 16.27
N PRO A 165 19.72 0.39 17.32
CA PRO A 165 20.37 1.70 17.29
C PRO A 165 21.52 1.81 16.26
N ALA A 166 21.96 0.69 15.68
CA ALA A 166 23.08 0.61 14.74
C ALA A 166 22.68 0.08 13.36
N ASP A 167 21.38 0.04 13.03
CA ASP A 167 20.91 -0.46 11.73
C ASP A 167 21.15 0.52 10.55
N GLY A 168 21.64 1.72 10.83
CA GLY A 168 21.95 2.75 9.83
C GLY A 168 20.72 3.36 9.14
N ASN A 169 19.52 3.13 9.69
CA ASN A 169 18.24 3.62 9.17
C ASN A 169 17.52 4.54 10.18
N GLY A 170 18.11 4.81 11.35
CA GLY A 170 17.39 5.40 12.49
C GLY A 170 17.11 6.90 12.36
N PHE A 171 18.03 7.66 11.74
CA PHE A 171 17.92 9.11 11.70
C PHE A 171 18.48 9.73 10.41
N PHE A 172 18.12 10.99 10.15
CA PHE A 172 18.65 11.76 9.03
C PHE A 172 20.19 11.77 9.04
N GLY A 173 20.79 11.45 7.88
CA GLY A 173 22.23 11.39 7.71
C GLY A 173 22.89 10.11 8.23
N ASP A 174 22.12 9.12 8.68
CA ASP A 174 22.63 7.76 8.86
C ASP A 174 23.01 7.13 7.52
N ALA A 175 23.81 6.06 7.56
CA ALA A 175 24.41 5.41 6.38
C ALA A 175 23.41 5.08 5.26
N PHE A 176 22.16 4.78 5.60
CA PHE A 176 21.12 4.45 4.63
C PHE A 176 19.96 5.46 4.62
N PHE A 177 19.98 6.50 5.46
CA PHE A 177 18.89 7.47 5.55
C PHE A 177 19.33 8.87 5.13
N ASP A 178 19.38 9.03 3.81
CA ASP A 178 19.51 10.31 3.13
C ASP A 178 18.12 11.00 3.02
N PRO A 179 17.95 12.26 3.50
CA PRO A 179 16.69 12.99 3.42
C PRO A 179 16.18 13.26 2.00
N ASP A 180 17.06 13.53 1.03
CA ASP A 180 16.65 13.82 -0.35
C ASP A 180 16.12 12.55 -1.01
N VAL A 181 16.79 11.42 -0.80
CA VAL A 181 16.32 10.10 -1.26
C VAL A 181 15.01 9.71 -0.58
N TRP A 182 14.84 10.06 0.69
CA TRP A 182 13.61 9.82 1.43
C TRP A 182 12.44 10.64 0.88
N VAL A 183 12.62 11.94 0.64
CA VAL A 183 11.60 12.80 0.04
C VAL A 183 11.25 12.33 -1.38
N ASP A 184 12.23 11.93 -2.20
CA ASP A 184 11.99 11.33 -3.52
C ASP A 184 11.15 10.04 -3.40
N GLY A 185 11.50 9.16 -2.46
CA GLY A 185 10.75 7.93 -2.21
C GLY A 185 9.30 8.17 -1.76
N LEU A 186 9.08 9.10 -0.84
CA LEU A 186 7.73 9.52 -0.42
C LEU A 186 6.93 10.08 -1.61
N THR A 187 7.55 10.95 -2.41
CA THR A 187 6.93 11.56 -3.59
C THR A 187 6.53 10.52 -4.63
N LYS A 188 7.42 9.56 -4.91
CA LYS A 188 7.14 8.45 -5.84
C LYS A 188 6.01 7.57 -5.35
N MET A 189 5.97 7.22 -4.07
CA MET A 189 4.89 6.42 -3.50
C MET A 189 3.55 7.18 -3.51
N ALA A 190 3.55 8.46 -3.15
CA ALA A 190 2.36 9.30 -3.21
C ALA A 190 1.83 9.41 -4.64
N THR A 191 2.71 9.64 -5.61
CA THR A 191 2.35 9.70 -7.05
C THR A 191 1.81 8.36 -7.55
N THR A 192 2.45 7.26 -7.15
CA THR A 192 2.05 5.89 -7.56
C THR A 192 0.64 5.55 -7.09
N PHE A 193 0.26 6.02 -5.90
CA PHE A 193 -1.02 5.68 -5.26
C PHE A 193 -2.04 6.82 -5.24
N ALA A 194 -1.79 7.94 -5.94
CA ALA A 194 -2.69 9.08 -5.98
C ALA A 194 -4.10 8.74 -6.49
N GLY A 195 -4.22 7.74 -7.37
CA GLY A 195 -5.50 7.24 -7.89
C GLY A 195 -6.08 6.04 -7.13
N ALA A 196 -5.47 5.59 -6.03
CA ALA A 196 -5.94 4.44 -5.25
C ALA A 196 -6.84 4.92 -4.09
N PRO A 197 -8.18 4.82 -4.21
CA PRO A 197 -9.12 5.45 -3.28
C PRO A 197 -9.09 4.88 -1.85
N ASN A 198 -8.53 3.69 -1.68
CA ASN A 198 -8.36 3.05 -0.38
C ASN A 198 -7.04 3.43 0.31
N VAL A 199 -6.11 4.13 -0.35
CA VAL A 199 -4.90 4.66 0.29
C VAL A 199 -5.24 6.00 0.96
N VAL A 200 -5.33 6.00 2.28
CA VAL A 200 -5.89 7.12 3.05
C VAL A 200 -4.85 7.91 3.84
N GLY A 201 -3.59 7.51 3.77
CA GLY A 201 -2.50 8.20 4.45
C GLY A 201 -1.14 7.57 4.21
N MET A 202 -0.13 8.29 4.66
CA MET A 202 1.27 7.86 4.60
C MET A 202 1.97 8.19 5.91
N SER A 203 2.49 7.17 6.58
CA SER A 203 3.46 7.34 7.66
C SER A 203 4.82 7.66 7.06
N LEU A 204 5.34 8.84 7.40
CA LEU A 204 6.50 9.41 6.71
C LEU A 204 7.81 8.69 7.06
N ARG A 205 7.98 8.21 8.29
CA ARG A 205 9.15 7.40 8.70
C ARG A 205 8.83 6.60 9.95
N ASN A 206 9.19 5.31 9.97
CA ASN A 206 9.10 4.48 11.17
C ASN A 206 10.24 4.76 12.16
N GLU A 207 9.84 5.03 13.41
CA GLU A 207 10.71 5.01 14.60
C GLU A 207 12.04 5.77 14.45
N LEU A 208 11.99 7.10 14.23
CA LEU A 208 13.21 7.91 14.33
C LEU A 208 13.94 7.62 15.64
N ARG A 209 15.22 7.24 15.56
CA ARG A 209 16.00 6.66 16.65
C ARG A 209 17.50 6.80 16.41
N GLY A 210 18.29 6.38 17.40
CA GLY A 210 19.75 6.34 17.30
C GLY A 210 20.42 7.61 17.82
N ALA A 211 21.76 7.61 17.85
CA ALA A 211 22.55 8.66 18.52
C ALA A 211 22.38 10.06 17.89
N ARG A 212 22.00 10.12 16.61
CA ARG A 212 21.72 11.37 15.89
C ARG A 212 20.36 11.99 16.24
N GLN A 213 19.49 11.29 16.98
CA GLN A 213 18.23 11.85 17.47
C GLN A 213 18.47 12.83 18.63
N ASN A 214 19.15 13.94 18.33
CA ASN A 214 19.52 14.99 19.27
C ASN A 214 19.21 16.37 18.69
N ALA A 215 19.15 17.39 19.54
CA ALA A 215 18.73 18.73 19.15
C ALA A 215 19.62 19.37 18.08
N ASN A 216 20.91 19.03 18.04
CA ASN A 216 21.86 19.63 17.10
C ASN A 216 21.69 19.11 15.68
N ASP A 217 21.21 17.88 15.53
CA ASP A 217 21.07 17.22 14.22
C ASP A 217 19.65 17.33 13.65
N TRP A 218 18.65 17.67 14.47
CA TRP A 218 17.25 17.76 14.02
C TRP A 218 16.97 18.90 13.01
N TYR A 219 17.80 19.94 13.02
CA TYR A 219 17.61 21.15 12.23
C TYR A 219 18.66 21.35 11.13
N LYS A 220 19.49 20.34 10.88
CA LYS A 220 20.47 20.33 9.78
C LYS A 220 19.84 19.70 8.54
#